data_AF-A0A7C7CFU4-F1
#
_entry.id   AF-A0A7C7CFU4-F1
#
_cell.length_a   1.000
_cell.length_b   1.000
_cell.length_c   1.000
_cell.angle_alpha   90.00
_cell.angle_beta   90.00
_cell.angle_gamma   90.00
#
_symmetry.space_group_name_H-M   'P 1'
#
loop_
_entity.id
_entity.type
_entity.pdbx_description
1 polymer ?
#
loop_
_entity_poly.entity_id
_entity_poly.type
_entity_poly.pdbx_seq_one_letter_code
_entity_poly.pdbx_strand_id
1 'polypeptide(L)'
;MTEERKVVPVDLNDLVEIELEEQDDFLKIRETLTRVGVASRKNQTLFQSCHILHKKGKYYIVHFKELFALDGKPTNLTENDIARRNTIANLLAEWGLLSLSDAEKSKSPSVTLNQIKIIPFKDKIEWTLESKYNIGKRKF
;
A
#
# COMPACT_ATOMS: atom_id res chain seq x y z
N MET A 1 -16.99 -10.20 -23.22
CA MET A 1 -16.85 -11.11 -22.07
C MET A 1 -16.69 -10.26 -20.82
N THR A 2 -17.74 -10.19 -20.00
CA THR A 2 -17.71 -9.52 -18.69
C THR A 2 -17.00 -10.44 -17.71
N GLU A 3 -15.77 -10.12 -17.32
CA GLU A 3 -15.12 -10.79 -16.19
C GLU A 3 -15.99 -10.61 -14.94
N GLU A 4 -16.54 -11.72 -14.44
CA GLU A 4 -17.22 -11.75 -13.15
C GLU A 4 -16.26 -11.29 -12.06
N ARG A 5 -16.57 -10.14 -11.44
CA ARG A 5 -15.78 -9.59 -10.35
C ARG A 5 -16.00 -10.44 -9.10
N LYS A 6 -15.14 -11.43 -8.88
CA LYS A 6 -15.16 -12.26 -7.68
C LYS A 6 -14.76 -11.44 -6.45
N VAL A 7 -15.43 -11.68 -5.33
CA VAL A 7 -14.99 -11.20 -4.01
C VAL A 7 -13.89 -12.15 -3.57
N VAL A 8 -12.65 -11.67 -3.52
CA VAL A 8 -11.51 -12.45 -3.01
C VAL A 8 -11.46 -12.22 -1.50
N PRO A 9 -11.69 -13.24 -0.65
CA PRO A 9 -11.51 -13.09 0.78
C PRO A 9 -10.02 -12.86 1.09
N VAL A 10 -9.72 -11.85 1.91
CA VAL A 10 -8.37 -11.56 2.40
C VAL A 10 -8.36 -11.81 3.90
N ASP A 11 -7.49 -12.71 4.35
CA ASP A 11 -7.25 -12.91 5.78
C ASP A 11 -6.23 -11.88 6.28
N LEU A 12 -6.35 -11.46 7.54
CA LEU A 12 -5.35 -10.59 8.17
C LEU A 12 -3.99 -11.27 8.26
N ASN A 13 -3.96 -12.60 8.30
CA ASN A 13 -2.72 -13.38 8.31
C ASN A 13 -1.89 -13.23 7.03
N ASP A 14 -2.54 -12.92 5.91
CA ASP A 14 -1.90 -12.75 4.59
C ASP A 14 -1.30 -11.35 4.39
N LEU A 15 -1.61 -10.41 5.30
CA LEU A 15 -1.12 -9.04 5.27
C LEU A 15 0.30 -8.95 5.83
N VAL A 16 1.01 -7.89 5.44
CA VAL A 16 2.33 -7.58 5.99
C VAL A 16 2.13 -6.80 7.29
N GLU A 17 2.22 -7.50 8.42
CA GLU A 17 2.22 -6.91 9.75
C GLU A 17 3.54 -6.14 9.99
N ILE A 18 3.42 -4.96 10.57
CA ILE A 18 4.54 -4.08 10.88
C ILE A 18 4.48 -3.60 12.32
N GLU A 19 5.65 -3.21 12.83
CA GLU A 19 5.83 -2.52 14.10
C GLU A 19 6.28 -1.08 13.86
N LEU A 20 5.78 -0.18 14.70
CA LEU A 20 6.13 1.23 14.71
C LEU A 20 6.86 1.51 16.02
N GLU A 21 7.96 2.27 15.97
CA GLU A 21 8.69 2.66 17.17
C GLU A 21 7.94 3.76 17.92
N GLU A 22 7.48 4.78 17.19
CA GLU A 22 6.77 5.92 17.75
C GLU A 22 5.36 6.07 17.16
N GLN A 23 4.45 6.68 17.94
CA GLN A 23 3.09 6.96 17.46
C GLN A 23 3.07 7.89 16.24
N ASP A 24 4.01 8.83 16.16
CA ASP A 24 4.14 9.78 15.05
C ASP A 24 4.59 9.11 13.74
N ASP A 25 5.23 7.93 13.81
CA ASP A 25 5.66 7.19 12.62
C ASP A 25 4.48 6.76 11.75
N PHE A 26 3.31 6.55 12.36
CA PHE A 26 2.09 6.30 11.62
C PHE A 26 1.80 7.43 10.61
N LEU A 27 1.91 8.70 11.04
CA LEU A 27 1.66 9.84 10.17
C LEU A 27 2.76 10.01 9.12
N LYS A 28 4.02 9.76 9.49
CA LYS A 28 5.18 9.80 8.57
C LYS A 28 5.03 8.75 7.46
N ILE A 29 4.71 7.50 7.81
CA ILE A 29 4.48 6.42 6.85
C ILE A 29 3.26 6.72 5.98
N ARG A 30 2.15 7.18 6.58
CA ARG A 30 0.94 7.53 5.84
C ARG A 30 1.21 8.60 4.79
N GLU A 31 1.97 9.65 5.13
CA GLU A 31 2.39 10.68 4.18
C GLU A 31 3.30 10.10 3.10
N THR A 32 4.32 9.33 3.50
CA THR A 32 5.31 8.74 2.58
C THR A 32 4.64 7.85 1.54
N LEU A 33 3.68 7.02 1.95
CA LEU A 33 2.92 6.17 1.05
C LEU A 33 2.11 6.95 0.00
N THR A 34 1.69 8.20 0.27
CA THR A 34 1.02 9.04 -0.76
C THR A 34 1.95 9.40 -1.92
N ARG A 35 3.27 9.35 -1.70
CA ARG A 35 4.31 9.64 -2.68
C ARG A 35 4.95 8.39 -3.28
N VAL A 36 4.39 7.19 -3.00
CA VAL A 36 4.88 5.91 -3.53
C VAL A 36 3.75 5.16 -4.24
N GLY A 37 3.99 4.79 -5.50
CA GLY A 37 3.00 4.02 -6.24
C GLY A 37 3.31 3.87 -7.71
N VAL A 38 2.29 3.99 -8.56
CA VAL A 38 2.43 3.85 -10.02
C VAL A 38 2.19 5.20 -10.68
N ALA A 39 3.16 5.67 -11.45
CA ALA A 39 2.99 6.86 -12.27
C ALA A 39 2.10 6.57 -13.47
N SER A 40 1.21 7.51 -13.79
CA SER A 40 0.50 7.51 -15.06
C SER A 40 1.48 7.72 -16.23
N ARG A 41 1.19 7.08 -17.37
CA ARG A 41 1.93 7.32 -18.61
C ARG A 41 1.48 8.58 -19.36
N LYS A 42 0.30 9.11 -19.02
CA LYS A 42 -0.35 10.19 -19.79
C LYS A 42 -0.22 11.56 -19.14
N ASN A 43 -0.15 11.61 -17.81
CA ASN A 43 -0.11 12.82 -17.01
C ASN A 43 0.87 12.65 -15.85
N GLN A 44 1.28 13.77 -15.24
CA GLN A 44 2.16 13.80 -14.06
C GLN A 44 1.36 13.47 -12.79
N THR A 45 0.68 12.32 -12.82
CA THR A 45 -0.15 11.80 -11.73
C THR A 45 0.48 10.55 -11.17
N LEU A 46 0.65 10.53 -9.84
CA LEU A 46 1.05 9.35 -9.09
C LEU A 46 -0.18 8.72 -8.44
N PHE A 47 -0.43 7.45 -8.71
CA PHE A 47 -1.46 6.68 -8.02
C PHE A 47 -0.84 5.93 -6.85
N GLN A 48 -1.25 6.28 -5.63
CA GLN A 48 -0.88 5.57 -4.41
C GLN A 48 -1.27 4.09 -4.49
N SER A 49 -0.30 3.20 -4.25
CA SER A 49 -0.51 1.75 -4.29
C SER A 49 -0.86 1.15 -2.93
N CYS A 50 -0.16 1.59 -1.88
CA CYS A 50 -0.23 0.98 -0.56
C CYS A 50 -0.62 1.99 0.51
N HIS A 51 -1.18 1.46 1.60
CA HIS A 51 -1.69 2.20 2.74
C HIS A 51 -1.23 1.53 4.02
N ILE A 52 -1.07 2.34 5.07
CA ILE A 52 -0.91 1.83 6.43
C ILE A 52 -2.31 1.63 7.04
N LEU A 53 -2.58 0.42 7.49
CA LEU A 53 -3.84 0.01 8.12
C LEU A 53 -3.60 -0.23 9.61
N HIS A 54 -4.40 0.40 10.47
CA HIS A 54 -4.45 0.07 11.89
C HIS A 54 -5.72 -0.75 12.18
N LYS A 55 -5.57 -1.98 12.67
CA LYS A 55 -6.70 -2.89 12.96
C LYS A 55 -6.38 -3.79 14.15
N LYS A 56 -7.29 -3.80 15.15
CA LYS A 56 -7.17 -4.60 16.38
C LYS A 56 -5.83 -4.42 17.13
N GLY A 57 -5.32 -3.19 17.19
CA GLY A 57 -4.06 -2.88 17.89
C GLY A 57 -2.78 -3.24 17.13
N LYS A 58 -2.90 -3.67 15.87
CA LYS A 58 -1.77 -4.02 15.00
C LYS A 58 -1.75 -3.12 13.76
N TYR A 59 -0.56 -2.91 13.21
CA TYR A 59 -0.33 -2.13 12.01
C TYR A 59 0.03 -3.03 10.83
N TYR A 60 -0.41 -2.65 9.63
CA TYR A 60 -0.16 -3.42 8.41
C TYR A 60 0.14 -2.51 7.23
N ILE A 61 1.03 -2.95 6.34
CA ILE A 61 1.14 -2.40 4.99
C ILE A 61 0.26 -3.22 4.05
N VAL A 62 -0.70 -2.55 3.42
CA VAL A 62 -1.70 -3.19 2.57
C VAL A 62 -1.83 -2.47 1.23
N HIS A 63 -2.07 -3.22 0.17
CA HIS A 63 -2.43 -2.69 -1.13
C HIS A 63 -3.88 -2.19 -1.11
N PHE A 64 -4.20 -1.13 -1.87
CA PHE A 64 -5.56 -0.57 -1.91
C PHE A 64 -6.63 -1.58 -2.35
N LYS A 65 -6.23 -2.61 -3.12
CA LYS A 65 -7.10 -3.71 -3.54
C LYS A 65 -7.41 -4.70 -2.42
N GLU A 66 -6.48 -4.92 -1.48
CA GLU A 66 -6.74 -5.72 -0.28
C GLU A 66 -7.72 -4.97 0.63
N LEU A 67 -7.63 -3.64 0.71
CA LEU A 67 -8.62 -2.81 1.40
C LEU A 67 -10.03 -2.96 0.80
N PHE A 68 -10.15 -3.01 -0.54
CA PHE A 68 -11.45 -3.32 -1.16
C PHE A 68 -11.97 -4.71 -0.77
N ALA A 69 -11.13 -5.73 -0.76
CA ALA A 69 -11.52 -7.07 -0.31
C ALA A 69 -11.96 -7.09 1.16
N LEU A 70 -11.22 -6.43 2.05
CA LEU A 70 -11.56 -6.30 3.47
C LEU A 70 -12.89 -5.58 3.71
N ASP A 71 -13.26 -4.67 2.82
CA ASP A 71 -14.56 -3.99 2.79
C ASP A 71 -15.69 -4.82 2.15
N GLY A 72 -15.41 -6.04 1.66
CA GLY A 72 -16.36 -6.86 0.90
C GLY A 72 -16.68 -6.31 -0.50
N LYS A 73 -15.86 -5.39 -1.02
CA LYS A 73 -16.02 -4.83 -2.37
C LYS A 73 -15.36 -5.74 -3.41
N PRO A 74 -15.91 -5.80 -4.63
CA PRO A 74 -15.27 -6.53 -5.72
C PRO A 74 -13.89 -5.95 -6.01
N THR A 75 -12.88 -6.81 -6.09
CA THR A 75 -11.50 -6.43 -6.37
C THR A 75 -10.84 -7.49 -7.24
N ASN A 76 -9.97 -7.07 -8.17
CA ASN A 76 -9.16 -7.98 -8.96
C ASN A 76 -7.72 -7.91 -8.44
N LEU A 77 -7.51 -8.45 -7.24
CA LEU A 77 -6.20 -8.53 -6.60
C LEU A 77 -5.34 -9.54 -7.37
N THR A 78 -4.15 -9.10 -7.79
CA THR A 78 -3.21 -9.94 -8.55
C THR A 78 -1.92 -10.15 -7.77
N GLU A 79 -1.16 -11.18 -8.11
CA GLU A 79 0.17 -11.41 -7.53
C GLU A 79 1.10 -10.22 -7.69
N ASN A 80 1.01 -9.49 -8.81
CA ASN A 80 1.79 -8.27 -9.04
C ASN A 80 1.42 -7.13 -8.06
N ASP A 81 0.18 -7.10 -7.56
CA ASP A 81 -0.22 -6.13 -6.53
C ASP A 81 0.39 -6.50 -5.17
N ILE A 82 0.43 -7.79 -4.83
CA ILE A 82 1.12 -8.33 -3.64
C ILE A 82 2.63 -8.07 -3.74
N ALA A 83 3.22 -8.31 -4.92
CA ALA A 83 4.62 -8.06 -5.18
C ALA A 83 5.00 -6.58 -4.99
N ARG A 84 4.13 -5.65 -5.43
CA ARG A 84 4.31 -4.21 -5.15
C ARG A 84 4.18 -3.88 -3.67
N ARG A 85 3.19 -4.44 -2.96
CA ARG A 85 3.03 -4.26 -1.51
C ARG A 85 4.28 -4.69 -0.76
N ASN A 86 4.78 -5.87 -1.08
CA ASN A 86 5.96 -6.47 -0.48
C ASN A 86 7.22 -5.62 -0.72
N THR A 87 7.50 -5.22 -1.97
CA THR A 87 8.64 -4.34 -2.27
C THR A 87 8.53 -3.00 -1.55
N ILE A 88 7.35 -2.39 -1.49
CA ILE A 88 7.14 -1.12 -0.78
C ILE A 88 7.35 -1.30 0.73
N ALA A 89 6.83 -2.37 1.33
CA ALA A 89 7.02 -2.64 2.75
C ALA A 89 8.49 -2.84 3.10
N ASN A 90 9.22 -3.62 2.29
CA ASN A 90 10.67 -3.83 2.46
C ASN A 90 11.45 -2.53 2.33
N LEU A 91 11.09 -1.67 1.36
CA LEU A 91 11.73 -0.38 1.16
C LEU A 91 11.55 0.56 2.36
N LEU A 92 10.34 0.59 2.94
CA LEU A 92 10.08 1.40 4.14
C LEU A 92 10.84 0.86 5.35
N ALA A 93 11.01 -0.46 5.46
CA ALA A 93 11.83 -1.09 6.49
C ALA A 93 13.32 -0.77 6.31
N GLU A 94 13.83 -0.80 5.08
CA GLU A 94 15.21 -0.43 4.75
C GLU A 94 15.52 1.05 5.09
N TRP A 95 14.52 1.93 4.95
CA TRP A 95 14.63 3.34 5.36
C TRP A 95 14.49 3.55 6.87
N GLY A 96 14.24 2.50 7.65
CA GLY A 96 14.04 2.59 9.09
C GLY A 96 12.75 3.32 9.48
N LEU A 97 11.75 3.36 8.60
CA LEU A 97 10.46 3.98 8.91
C LEU A 97 9.51 3.05 9.67
N LEU A 98 9.75 1.73 9.59
CA LEU A 98 8.98 0.69 10.24
C LEU A 98 9.84 -0.56 10.41
N SER A 99 9.39 -1.49 11.24
CA SER A 99 9.95 -2.84 11.32
C SER A 99 8.94 -3.87 10.80
N LEU A 100 9.41 -4.89 10.08
CA LEU A 100 8.57 -6.01 9.64
C LEU A 100 8.44 -7.02 10.78
N SER A 101 7.23 -7.36 11.22
CA SER A 101 7.04 -8.37 12.26
C SER A 101 7.47 -9.77 11.78
N ASP A 102 7.35 -10.03 10.48
CA ASP A 102 7.83 -11.24 9.81
C ASP A 102 8.36 -10.87 8.42
N ALA A 103 9.69 -10.81 8.29
CA ALA A 103 10.35 -10.44 7.05
C ALA A 103 10.19 -11.48 5.93
N GLU A 104 9.84 -12.73 6.24
CA GLU A 104 9.64 -13.75 5.20
C GLU A 104 8.33 -13.53 4.44
N LYS A 105 7.30 -12.92 5.06
CA LYS A 105 6.01 -12.62 4.41
C LYS A 105 6.11 -11.63 3.24
N SER A 106 7.10 -10.73 3.29
CA SER A 106 7.30 -9.71 2.26
C SER A 106 8.50 -10.02 1.35
N LYS A 107 9.18 -11.16 1.53
CA LYS A 107 10.36 -11.52 0.74
C LYS A 107 10.01 -11.90 -0.70
N SER A 108 8.91 -12.61 -0.89
CA SER A 108 8.42 -13.05 -2.20
C SER A 108 6.89 -13.14 -2.20
N PRO A 109 6.20 -12.75 -3.28
CA PRO A 109 6.75 -12.16 -4.51
C PRO A 109 7.19 -10.71 -4.29
N SER A 110 8.06 -10.20 -5.16
CA SER A 110 8.53 -8.80 -5.16
C SER A 110 8.70 -8.28 -6.59
N VAL A 111 8.54 -6.97 -6.78
CA VAL A 111 8.79 -6.29 -8.07
C VAL A 111 10.13 -5.56 -8.06
N THR A 112 10.64 -5.26 -9.26
CA THR A 112 11.80 -4.38 -9.42
C THR A 112 11.44 -2.93 -9.10
N LEU A 113 12.38 -2.17 -8.54
CA LEU A 113 12.16 -0.76 -8.17
C LEU A 113 11.72 0.11 -9.36
N ASN A 114 12.13 -0.21 -10.59
CA ASN A 114 11.69 0.51 -11.79
C ASN A 114 10.17 0.45 -12.04
N GLN A 115 9.47 -0.52 -11.43
CA GLN A 115 8.02 -0.65 -11.50
C GLN A 115 7.29 0.18 -10.43
N ILE A 116 8.03 0.82 -9.52
CA ILE A 116 7.52 1.68 -8.44
C ILE A 116 8.05 3.09 -8.64
N LYS A 117 7.14 4.07 -8.71
CA LYS A 117 7.51 5.48 -8.71
C LYS A 117 7.51 5.99 -7.27
N ILE A 118 8.62 6.59 -6.88
CA ILE A 118 8.80 7.31 -5.62
C ILE A 118 9.01 8.78 -5.96
N ILE A 119 8.20 9.66 -5.35
CA ILE A 119 8.31 11.11 -5.53
C ILE A 119 9.00 11.71 -4.31
N PRO A 120 10.18 12.35 -4.46
CA PRO A 120 10.82 13.09 -3.38
C PRO A 120 9.90 14.19 -2.84
N PHE A 121 10.02 14.52 -1.56
CA PHE A 121 9.16 15.52 -0.93
C PHE A 121 9.20 16.88 -1.65
N LYS A 122 10.38 17.30 -2.10
CA LYS A 122 10.59 18.56 -2.84
C LYS A 122 9.82 18.63 -4.17
N ASP A 123 9.62 17.49 -4.83
CA ASP A 123 9.00 17.43 -6.15
C ASP A 123 7.48 17.18 -6.04
N LYS A 124 6.96 16.98 -4.82
CA LYS A 124 5.54 16.69 -4.55
C LYS A 124 4.58 17.68 -5.21
N ILE A 125 4.93 18.96 -5.24
CA ILE A 125 4.06 20.03 -5.76
C ILE A 125 3.87 19.95 -7.28
N GLU A 126 4.79 19.28 -7.98
CA GLU A 126 4.72 19.09 -9.42
C GLU A 126 3.85 17.88 -9.81
N TRP A 127 3.50 17.03 -8.83
CA TRP A 127 2.77 15.79 -9.06
C TRP A 127 1.36 15.86 -8.50
N THR A 128 0.40 15.38 -9.28
CA THR A 128 -0.94 15.10 -8.77
C THR A 128 -0.92 13.76 -8.04
N LEU A 129 -1.03 13.78 -6.71
CA LEU A 129 -1.06 12.57 -5.88
C LEU A 129 -2.50 12.07 -5.71
N GLU A 130 -2.84 10.94 -6.30
CA GLU A 130 -4.18 10.35 -6.24
C GLU A 130 -4.20 9.06 -5.44
N SER A 131 -5.21 8.91 -4.59
CA SER A 131 -5.47 7.66 -3.86
C SER A 131 -6.71 6.96 -4.40
N LYS A 132 -6.55 5.70 -4.84
CA LYS A 132 -7.67 4.87 -5.31
C LYS A 132 -8.56 4.39 -4.16
N TYR A 133 -8.09 4.51 -2.92
CA TYR A 133 -8.83 4.13 -1.72
C TYR A 133 -8.69 5.22 -0.65
N ASN A 134 -9.81 5.70 -0.13
CA ASN A 134 -9.83 6.66 0.96
C ASN A 134 -10.21 5.95 2.26
N ILE A 135 -9.22 5.73 3.14
CA ILE A 135 -9.46 5.18 4.48
C ILE A 135 -10.31 6.20 5.26
N GLY A 136 -11.46 5.76 5.77
CA GLY A 136 -12.23 6.54 6.75
C GLY A 136 -13.33 7.46 6.21
N LYS A 137 -13.86 7.24 4.98
CA LYS A 137 -15.19 7.80 4.67
C LYS A 137 -16.23 7.12 5.56
N ARG A 138 -16.49 7.68 6.75
CA ARG A 138 -17.74 7.44 7.46
C ARG A 138 -18.86 7.77 6.48
N LYS A 139 -19.66 6.77 6.10
CA LYS A 139 -21.03 7.04 5.66
C LYS A 139 -21.71 7.61 6.90
N PHE A 140 -21.93 8.92 6.91
CA PHE A 140 -23.03 9.46 7.69
C PHE A 140 -24.33 9.10 6.98
#